data_AF-A0A8J6PCI5-F1
#
_entry.id   AF-A0A8J6PCI5-F1
#
_cell.length_a   1.000
_cell.length_b   1.000
_cell.length_c   1.000
_cell.angle_alpha   90.00
_cell.angle_beta   90.00
_cell.angle_gamma   90.00
#
_symmetry.space_group_name_H-M   'P 1'
#
loop_
_entity.id
_entity.type
_entity.pdbx_description
1 polymer ?
#
loop_
_entity_poly.entity_id
_entity_poly.type
_entity_poly.pdbx_seq_one_letter_code
_entity_poly.pdbx_strand_id
1 'polypeptide(L)'
;RNDDPLLINTAGSWDHRPEPHGRIENLFLAGDYVRTNVDLATMEGANESARSAVNALLDAASADAPRCAKFQVYRAPELEPLRQLDAARYADGLPNQFDVAR
;
A
#
# COMPACT_ATOMS: atom_id res chain seq x y z
N ARG A 1 -0.43 -28.22 -9.49
CA ARG A 1 0.39 -27.10 -8.99
C ARG A 1 0.11 -25.93 -9.91
N ASN A 2 -0.19 -24.73 -9.40
CA ASN A 2 -0.43 -23.58 -10.27
C ASN A 2 0.92 -23.06 -10.77
N ASP A 3 1.07 -22.86 -12.08
CA ASP A 3 2.33 -22.41 -12.68
C ASP A 3 2.54 -20.89 -12.50
N ASP A 4 1.45 -20.16 -12.24
CA ASP A 4 1.44 -18.74 -11.88
C ASP A 4 0.76 -18.54 -10.52
N PRO A 5 1.48 -18.72 -9.39
CA PRO A 5 0.92 -18.43 -8.08
C PRO A 5 0.56 -16.95 -7.98
N LEU A 6 -0.60 -16.65 -7.39
CA LEU A 6 -0.99 -15.27 -7.08
C LEU A 6 0.13 -14.60 -6.30
N LEU A 7 0.50 -13.38 -6.70
CA LEU A 7 1.37 -12.53 -5.90
C LEU A 7 0.63 -12.19 -4.61
N ILE A 8 0.99 -12.87 -3.53
CA ILE A 8 0.47 -12.61 -2.19
C ILE A 8 1.58 -11.90 -1.41
N ASN A 9 1.23 -10.79 -0.77
CA ASN A 9 2.17 -10.06 0.07
C ASN A 9 2.67 -10.95 1.19
N THR A 10 4.00 -11.06 1.31
CA THR A 10 4.63 -11.62 2.50
C THR A 10 4.80 -10.53 3.55
N ALA A 11 4.66 -10.88 4.84
CA ALA A 11 4.91 -9.94 5.92
C ALA A 11 6.31 -9.29 5.77
N GLY A 12 6.38 -7.96 5.91
CA GLY A 12 7.61 -7.19 5.76
C GLY A 12 8.04 -6.86 4.32
N SER A 13 7.33 -7.32 3.28
CA SER A 13 7.70 -7.00 1.89
C SER A 13 7.56 -5.52 1.53
N TRP A 14 6.74 -4.77 2.26
CA TRP A 14 6.47 -3.35 2.03
C TRP A 14 7.73 -2.48 1.99
N ASP A 15 8.67 -2.73 2.89
CA ASP A 15 9.90 -1.94 3.01
C ASP A 15 10.82 -2.14 1.80
N HIS A 16 10.67 -3.26 1.08
CA HIS A 16 11.43 -3.58 -0.12
C HIS A 16 10.76 -3.13 -1.42
N ARG A 17 9.53 -2.62 -1.36
CA ARG A 17 8.83 -2.16 -2.56
C ARG A 17 9.49 -0.90 -3.12
N PRO A 18 9.75 -0.84 -4.44
CA PRO A 18 10.28 0.35 -5.06
C PRO A 18 9.24 1.48 -5.10
N GLU A 19 9.74 2.70 -5.13
CA GLU A 19 9.00 3.87 -5.56
C GLU A 19 8.66 3.78 -7.07
N PRO A 20 7.64 4.51 -7.56
CA PRO A 20 7.23 4.48 -8.97
C PRO A 20 8.30 4.97 -9.96
N HIS A 21 9.31 5.68 -9.48
CA HIS A 21 10.44 6.17 -10.27
C HIS A 21 11.71 6.22 -9.42
N GLY A 22 12.88 6.17 -10.06
CA GLY A 22 14.16 6.05 -9.38
C GLY A 22 15.33 6.66 -10.18
N ARG A 23 16.51 6.03 -10.11
CA ARG A 23 17.75 6.59 -10.69
C ARG A 23 17.85 6.49 -12.22
N ILE A 24 17.04 5.64 -12.85
CA ILE A 24 17.01 5.46 -14.30
C ILE A 24 15.91 6.38 -14.84
N GLU A 25 16.33 7.46 -15.51
CA GLU A 25 15.47 8.57 -15.91
C GLU A 25 14.25 8.16 -16.76
N ASN A 26 14.42 7.16 -17.62
CA ASN A 26 13.37 6.68 -18.51
C ASN A 26 12.70 5.38 -18.05
N LEU A 27 12.84 5.01 -16.77
CA LEU A 27 12.21 3.83 -16.17
C LEU A 27 11.16 4.22 -15.14
N PHE A 28 9.93 3.73 -15.33
CA PHE A 28 8.79 3.95 -14.45
C PHE A 28 8.16 2.60 -14.10
N LEU A 29 7.79 2.43 -12.84
CA LEU A 29 7.29 1.17 -12.31
C LEU A 29 5.83 1.30 -11.89
N ALA A 30 5.02 0.31 -12.27
CA ALA A 30 3.64 0.16 -11.85
C ALA A 30 3.33 -1.33 -11.60
N GLY A 31 2.35 -1.58 -10.74
CA GLY A 31 1.91 -2.91 -10.31
C GLY A 31 1.91 -3.06 -8.79
N ASP A 32 1.39 -4.19 -8.32
CA ASP A 32 1.19 -4.46 -6.89
C ASP A 32 2.49 -4.50 -6.08
N TYR A 33 3.64 -4.73 -6.72
CA TYR A 33 4.94 -4.70 -6.05
C TYR A 33 5.47 -3.27 -5.82
N VAL A 34 4.86 -2.24 -6.41
CA VAL A 34 5.25 -0.83 -6.23
C VAL A 34 4.60 -0.28 -4.96
N ARG A 35 5.30 0.61 -4.26
CA ARG A 35 4.79 1.23 -3.03
C ARG A 35 3.64 2.19 -3.34
N THR A 36 2.50 1.99 -2.70
CA THR A 36 1.28 2.82 -2.83
C THR A 36 0.72 3.16 -1.45
N ASN A 37 -0.55 3.57 -1.31
CA ASN A 37 -1.25 3.65 -0.03
C ASN A 37 -2.01 2.35 0.30
N VAL A 38 -1.90 1.33 -0.57
CA VAL A 38 -2.57 0.03 -0.43
C VAL A 38 -1.51 -1.07 -0.35
N ASP A 39 -1.34 -1.66 0.83
CA ASP A 39 -0.42 -2.80 1.04
C ASP A 39 -1.13 -4.16 0.84
N LEU A 40 -1.88 -4.28 -0.25
CA LEU A 40 -2.57 -5.50 -0.66
C LEU A 40 -2.57 -5.60 -2.20
N ALA A 41 -2.46 -6.82 -2.73
CA ALA A 41 -2.65 -7.08 -4.15
C ALA A 41 -4.13 -6.87 -4.52
N THR A 42 -4.46 -5.67 -4.99
CA THR A 42 -5.82 -5.29 -5.37
C THR A 42 -5.82 -4.47 -6.65
N MET A 43 -6.97 -4.43 -7.33
CA MET A 43 -7.13 -3.60 -8.53
C MET A 43 -6.93 -2.11 -8.24
N GLU A 44 -7.29 -1.67 -7.04
CA GLU A 44 -7.10 -0.30 -6.55
C GLU A 44 -5.62 0.01 -6.35
N GLY A 45 -4.86 -0.91 -5.76
CA GLY A 45 -3.40 -0.80 -5.62
C GLY A 45 -2.71 -0.71 -6.99
N ALA A 46 -3.07 -1.59 -7.91
CA ALA A 46 -2.58 -1.55 -9.29
C ALA A 46 -2.90 -0.20 -9.97
N ASN A 47 -4.14 0.28 -9.87
CA ASN A 47 -4.54 1.58 -10.42
C ASN A 47 -3.81 2.76 -9.76
N GLU A 48 -3.64 2.76 -8.44
CA GLU A 48 -2.90 3.82 -7.74
C GLU A 48 -1.40 3.84 -8.10
N SER A 49 -0.79 2.67 -8.29
CA SER A 49 0.60 2.56 -8.74
C SER A 49 0.78 3.14 -10.15
N ALA A 50 -0.15 2.89 -11.07
CA ALA A 50 -0.12 3.45 -12.42
C ALA A 50 -0.24 4.98 -12.40
N ARG A 51 -1.14 5.52 -11.56
CA ARG A 51 -1.29 6.97 -11.36
C ARG A 51 -0.02 7.60 -10.80
N SER A 52 0.66 6.91 -9.90
CA SER A 52 1.93 7.36 -9.33
C SER A 52 3.06 7.33 -10.36
N ALA A 53 3.14 6.28 -11.19
CA ALA A 53 4.09 6.18 -12.31
C ALA A 53 3.89 7.28 -13.36
N VAL A 54 2.64 7.56 -13.74
CA VAL A 54 2.30 8.64 -14.68
C VAL A 54 2.65 10.00 -14.10
N ASN A 55 2.37 10.25 -12.81
CA ASN A 55 2.77 11.50 -12.18
C ASN A 55 4.30 11.68 -12.19
N ALA A 56 5.07 10.64 -11.90
CA ALA A 56 6.52 10.69 -11.98
C ALA A 56 7.03 10.91 -13.41
N LEU A 57 6.37 10.31 -14.41
CA LEU A 57 6.68 10.55 -15.83
C LEU A 57 6.45 12.02 -16.21
N LEU A 58 5.33 12.60 -15.79
CA LEU A 58 5.03 14.01 -16.05
C LEU A 58 6.06 14.93 -15.37
N ASP A 59 6.56 14.57 -14.19
CA ASP A 59 7.65 15.29 -13.52
C ASP A 59 8.96 15.20 -14.31
N ALA A 60 9.38 13.99 -14.67
CA ALA A 60 10.60 13.76 -15.43
C ALA A 60 10.58 14.45 -16.80
N ALA A 61 9.43 14.46 -17.47
CA ALA A 61 9.24 15.13 -18.76
C ALA A 61 9.06 16.65 -18.65
N SER A 62 8.99 17.23 -17.44
CA SER A 62 8.63 18.63 -17.22
C SER A 62 7.34 19.04 -17.96
N ALA A 63 6.36 18.13 -18.00
CA ALA A 63 5.15 18.29 -18.78
C ALA A 63 4.14 19.19 -18.04
N ASP A 64 3.58 20.17 -18.75
CA ASP A 64 2.47 21.00 -18.26
C ASP A 64 1.13 20.26 -18.45
N ALA A 65 0.88 19.29 -17.56
CA ALA A 65 -0.33 18.47 -17.57
C ALA A 65 -0.86 18.25 -16.15
N PRO A 66 -2.19 18.08 -15.98
CA PRO A 66 -2.76 17.80 -14.67
C PRO A 66 -2.29 16.45 -14.13
N ARG A 67 -2.10 16.38 -12.82
CA ARG A 67 -1.68 15.15 -12.13
C ARG A 67 -2.85 14.22 -11.90
N CYS A 68 -2.58 12.92 -11.99
CA CYS A 68 -3.52 11.89 -11.58
C CYS A 68 -3.77 12.02 -10.07
N ALA A 69 -5.02 12.25 -9.67
CA ALA A 69 -5.38 12.33 -8.24
C ALA A 69 -5.07 11.02 -7.51
N LYS A 70 -4.60 11.07 -6.27
CA LYS A 70 -4.42 9.89 -5.41
C LYS A 70 -5.34 9.98 -4.20
N PHE A 71 -5.64 8.84 -3.60
CA PHE A 71 -6.59 8.77 -2.49
C PHE A 71 -5.97 7.97 -1.35
N GLN A 72 -6.26 8.40 -0.12
CA GLN A 72 -5.84 7.65 1.07
C GLN A 72 -6.93 6.65 1.43
N VAL A 73 -6.52 5.49 1.94
CA VAL A 73 -7.46 4.52 2.50
C VAL A 73 -8.18 5.17 3.67
N TYR A 74 -9.50 5.17 3.63
CA TYR A 74 -10.30 5.73 4.72
C TYR A 74 -10.11 4.91 5.99
N ARG A 75 -9.67 5.60 7.05
CA ARG A 75 -9.51 5.04 8.39
C ARG A 75 -10.55 5.68 9.30
N ALA A 76 -11.60 4.94 9.65
CA ALA A 76 -12.68 5.42 10.50
C ALA A 76 -12.14 5.95 11.85
N PRO A 77 -12.22 7.27 12.14
CA PRO A 77 -11.69 7.84 13.38
C PRO A 77 -12.41 7.34 14.63
N GLU A 78 -13.69 6.99 14.51
CA GLU A 78 -14.54 6.52 15.60
C GLU A 78 -14.03 5.19 16.20
N LEU A 79 -13.28 4.41 15.42
CA LEU A 79 -12.68 3.14 15.84
C LEU A 79 -11.25 3.30 16.38
N GLU A 80 -10.68 4.50 16.37
CA GLU A 80 -9.31 4.71 16.86
C GLU A 80 -9.11 4.38 18.34
N PRO A 81 -10.03 4.73 19.27
CA PRO A 81 -9.91 4.33 20.67
C PRO A 81 -9.83 2.80 20.85
N LEU A 82 -10.61 2.04 20.06
CA LEU A 82 -10.62 0.58 20.13
C LEU A 82 -9.32 -0.03 19.60
N ARG A 83 -8.70 0.57 18.58
CA ARG A 83 -7.39 0.12 18.07
C ARG A 83 -6.25 0.42 19.02
N GLN A 84 -6.27 1.58 19.68
CA GLN A 84 -5.26 1.90 20.70
C GLN A 84 -5.33 0.93 21.88
N LEU A 85 -6.55 0.59 22.31
CA LEU A 85 -6.77 -0.41 23.36
C LEU A 85 -6.27 -1.80 22.94
N ASP A 86 -6.57 -2.23 21.71
CA ASP A 86 -6.09 -3.49 21.16
C ASP A 86 -4.55 -3.54 21.08
N ALA A 87 -3.91 -2.49 20.57
CA ALA A 87 -2.46 -2.40 20.47
C ALA A 87 -1.77 -2.45 21.85
N ALA A 88 -2.34 -1.78 22.86
CA ALA A 88 -1.84 -1.84 24.23
C ALA A 88 -1.95 -3.26 24.81
N ARG A 89 -3.10 -3.91 24.66
CA ARG A 89 -3.32 -5.29 25.11
C ARG A 89 -2.36 -6.27 24.43
N TYR A 90 -2.14 -6.11 23.12
CA TYR A 90 -1.20 -6.92 22.36
C TYR A 90 0.24 -6.76 22.88
N ALA A 91 0.67 -5.53 23.15
CA ALA A 91 1.98 -5.25 23.73
C ALA A 91 2.15 -5.89 25.13
N ASP A 92 1.07 -5.98 25.91
CA ASP A 92 1.03 -6.64 27.21
C ASP A 92 0.86 -8.17 27.13
N GLY A 93 0.76 -8.74 25.93
CA GLY A 93 0.54 -10.18 25.72
C GLY A 93 -0.86 -10.68 26.14
N LEU A 94 -1.81 -9.77 26.28
CA LEU A 94 -3.20 -10.09 26.60
C LEU A 94 -4.00 -10.44 25.32
N PRO A 95 -5.04 -11.30 25.42
CA PRO A 95 -5.92 -11.59 24.28
C PRO A 95 -6.70 -10.35 23.82
N ASN A 96 -7.24 -10.36 22.60
CA ASN A 96 -8.12 -9.29 22.13
C ASN A 96 -9.36 -9.21 23.05
N GLN A 97 -9.91 -8.01 23.24
CA GLN A 97 -11.05 -7.79 24.15
C GLN A 97 -12.33 -8.54 23.73
N PHE A 98 -12.45 -8.88 22.45
CA PHE A 98 -13.59 -9.58 21.87
C PHE A 98 -13.33 -11.07 21.63
N ASP A 99 -12.16 -11.58 22.05
CA ASP A 99 -11.90 -13.01 22.02
C ASP A 99 -12.86 -13.71 22.99
N VAL A 100 -13.76 -14.52 22.46
CA VAL A 100 -14.58 -15.43 23.26
C VAL A 100 -13.75 -16.66 23.60
N ALA A 101 -13.89 -17.17 24.82
CA ALA A 101 -13.26 -18.42 25.21
C ALA A 101 -13.65 -19.52 24.20
N ARG A 102 -12.65 -20.14 23.58
CA ARG A 102 -12.84 -21.34 22.76
C ARG A 102 -13.21 -22.54 23.63
#